data_AF-A0A7S1FSE9-F1
#
_entry.id   AF-A0A7S1FSE9-F1
#
_cell.length_a   1.000
_cell.length_b   1.000
_cell.length_c   1.000
_cell.angle_alpha   90.00
_cell.angle_beta   90.00
_cell.angle_gamma   90.00
#
_symmetry.space_group_name_H-M   'P 1'
#
loop_
_entity.id
_entity.type
_entity.pdbx_description
1 polymer ?
#
loop_
_entity_poly.entity_id
_entity_poly.type
_entity_poly.pdbx_seq_one_letter_code
_entity_poly.pdbx_strand_id
1 'polypeptide(L)'
;KSPCSDNVGNKSDHAALRRRTNLLSSNAHISTQNSVPSCNLEPPVVSSVADHPLPSLYEALVAILIFFVVASVFLHFSLNKIHNSHIRGRPYVSGGMKDNGANMAPKKMTLTTFVQKIGRCRKYLHLSQIEDGYCDCQLDGSDEVTTGACSHTTVGLKTFKCSDGGGSVFASRVGDGIRDCGDGSDENISF
;
A
#
# COMPACT_ATOMS: atom_id res chain seq x y z
N LYS A 1 -35.03 -9.95 -46.78
CA LYS A 1 -35.67 -10.78 -45.73
C LYS A 1 -35.33 -10.16 -44.38
N SER A 2 -36.35 -9.83 -43.61
CA SER A 2 -36.39 -9.24 -42.25
C SER A 2 -35.79 -10.19 -41.17
N PRO A 3 -35.71 -9.83 -39.86
CA PRO A 3 -36.27 -8.64 -39.18
C PRO A 3 -35.36 -7.86 -38.21
N CYS A 4 -35.88 -6.69 -37.82
CA CYS A 4 -35.46 -5.83 -36.71
C CYS A 4 -35.63 -6.51 -35.34
N SER A 5 -34.84 -6.07 -34.36
CA SER A 5 -35.15 -6.27 -32.94
C SER A 5 -34.70 -5.05 -32.14
N ASP A 6 -35.68 -4.40 -31.53
CA ASP A 6 -35.52 -3.37 -30.50
C ASP A 6 -34.99 -4.00 -29.20
N ASN A 7 -34.19 -3.25 -28.44
CA ASN A 7 -34.17 -3.45 -26.99
C ASN A 7 -33.98 -2.15 -26.22
N VAL A 8 -34.96 -1.96 -25.34
CA VAL A 8 -35.14 -0.97 -24.28
C VAL A 8 -34.20 -1.28 -23.12
N GLY A 9 -33.67 -0.26 -22.41
CA GLY A 9 -32.94 -0.51 -21.16
C GLY A 9 -32.33 0.71 -20.46
N ASN A 10 -33.16 1.37 -19.64
CA ASN A 10 -32.91 2.34 -18.56
C ASN A 10 -31.50 2.48 -17.93
N LYS A 11 -31.15 3.73 -17.58
CA LYS A 11 -30.67 4.20 -16.25
C LYS A 11 -30.60 5.75 -16.28
N SER A 12 -31.49 6.48 -15.61
CA SER A 12 -31.56 6.83 -14.18
C SER A 12 -30.73 8.06 -13.81
N ASP A 13 -31.37 9.23 -13.75
CA ASP A 13 -30.89 10.39 -12.99
C ASP A 13 -32.00 10.90 -12.07
N HIS A 14 -31.74 10.85 -10.77
CA HIS A 14 -32.50 11.50 -9.71
C HIS A 14 -31.86 12.87 -9.44
N ALA A 15 -32.62 13.97 -9.58
CA ALA A 15 -32.53 15.12 -8.67
C ALA A 15 -33.67 16.14 -8.88
N ALA A 16 -34.57 16.14 -7.88
CA ALA A 16 -35.13 17.30 -7.19
C ALA A 16 -35.91 18.42 -7.94
N LEU A 17 -37.21 18.41 -7.64
CA LEU A 17 -38.07 19.52 -7.18
C LEU A 17 -38.41 20.70 -8.11
N ARG A 18 -39.67 20.66 -8.56
CA ARG A 18 -40.49 21.77 -9.08
C ARG A 18 -40.71 22.88 -8.03
N ARG A 19 -40.80 24.12 -8.50
CA ARG A 19 -42.04 24.94 -8.43
C ARG A 19 -42.05 26.03 -9.52
N ARG A 20 -43.22 26.14 -10.14
CA ARG A 20 -43.61 27.00 -11.28
C ARG A 20 -43.66 28.48 -10.88
N THR A 21 -43.49 29.38 -11.87
CA THR A 21 -44.59 30.23 -12.41
C THR A 21 -44.15 31.03 -13.64
N ASN A 22 -44.92 30.84 -14.72
CA ASN A 22 -45.34 31.76 -15.80
C ASN A 22 -44.54 33.04 -16.07
N LEU A 23 -44.22 33.29 -17.35
CA LEU A 23 -45.01 34.18 -18.23
C LEU A 23 -44.37 34.36 -19.63
N LEU A 24 -45.26 34.39 -20.64
CA LEU A 24 -45.16 35.07 -21.95
C LEU A 24 -44.25 34.41 -23.02
N SER A 25 -44.86 33.78 -24.04
CA SER A 25 -45.23 34.37 -25.36
C SER A 25 -44.05 34.26 -26.34
N SER A 26 -44.12 33.77 -27.58
CA SER A 26 -45.22 33.57 -28.53
C SER A 26 -44.73 32.66 -29.69
N ASN A 27 -45.69 32.13 -30.44
CA ASN A 27 -45.64 31.72 -31.86
C ASN A 27 -44.86 30.44 -32.21
N ALA A 28 -45.54 29.30 -32.43
CA ALA A 28 -46.33 28.93 -33.61
C ALA A 28 -45.46 28.63 -34.85
N HIS A 29 -45.35 27.36 -35.24
CA HIS A 29 -45.97 26.90 -36.48
C HIS A 29 -46.07 25.37 -36.56
N ILE A 30 -47.20 24.94 -37.11
CA ILE A 30 -47.72 23.58 -37.28
C ILE A 30 -47.34 23.02 -38.67
N SER A 31 -47.37 21.68 -38.73
CA SER A 31 -47.49 20.79 -39.90
C SER A 31 -46.20 20.46 -40.66
N THR A 32 -45.72 19.22 -40.53
CA THR A 32 -46.15 18.01 -41.28
C THR A 32 -46.00 18.16 -42.79
N GLN A 33 -45.12 17.36 -43.39
CA GLN A 33 -45.49 16.37 -44.39
C GLN A 33 -44.30 15.50 -44.81
N ASN A 34 -44.60 14.20 -44.90
CA ASN A 34 -43.81 13.14 -45.51
C ASN A 34 -43.42 13.48 -46.96
N SER A 35 -42.31 12.92 -47.47
CA SER A 35 -42.31 12.07 -48.69
C SER A 35 -40.91 11.90 -49.33
N VAL A 36 -40.34 10.68 -49.17
CA VAL A 36 -39.68 9.78 -50.15
C VAL A 36 -38.52 10.28 -51.09
N PRO A 37 -37.78 9.39 -51.80
CA PRO A 37 -36.32 9.44 -51.86
C PRO A 37 -35.80 9.93 -53.22
N SER A 38 -34.52 10.28 -53.30
CA SER A 38 -33.88 10.47 -54.61
C SER A 38 -32.47 9.89 -54.60
N CYS A 39 -32.31 8.77 -55.30
CA CYS A 39 -31.02 8.32 -55.81
C CYS A 39 -30.56 9.30 -56.89
N ASN A 40 -29.28 9.67 -56.89
CA ASN A 40 -28.48 10.04 -58.08
C ASN A 40 -27.01 10.01 -57.67
N LEU A 41 -26.28 8.98 -58.13
CA LEU A 41 -25.27 9.04 -59.19
C LEU A 41 -24.00 9.81 -58.79
N GLU A 42 -22.95 9.04 -58.49
CA GLU A 42 -21.55 9.46 -58.44
C GLU A 42 -21.07 10.12 -59.74
N PRO A 43 -20.17 11.08 -59.62
CA PRO A 43 -19.04 11.21 -60.54
C PRO A 43 -17.70 10.89 -59.83
N PRO A 44 -16.72 10.31 -60.55
CA PRO A 44 -15.47 9.82 -59.97
C PRO A 44 -14.43 10.94 -59.96
N VAL A 45 -13.81 11.24 -58.82
CA VAL A 45 -12.64 12.15 -58.81
C VAL A 45 -11.62 11.73 -57.75
N VAL A 46 -10.57 11.06 -58.27
CA VAL A 46 -9.14 11.22 -57.94
C VAL A 46 -8.68 10.78 -56.54
N SER A 47 -7.99 9.64 -56.53
CA SER A 47 -7.05 9.25 -55.46
C SER A 47 -6.03 10.37 -55.23
N SER A 48 -6.20 11.12 -54.16
CA SER A 48 -5.12 11.90 -53.57
C SER A 48 -4.22 10.92 -52.80
N VAL A 49 -2.97 10.86 -53.24
CA VAL A 49 -1.88 10.23 -52.49
C VAL A 49 -1.87 10.87 -51.10
N ALA A 50 -1.99 10.05 -50.06
CA ALA A 50 -1.94 10.49 -48.69
C ALA A 50 -0.52 10.99 -48.38
N ASP A 51 -0.30 12.30 -48.54
CA ASP A 51 0.79 13.00 -47.89
C ASP A 51 0.57 12.85 -46.38
N HIS A 52 1.32 11.95 -45.75
CA HIS A 52 1.38 11.87 -44.30
C HIS A 52 1.96 13.20 -43.80
N PRO A 53 1.19 14.04 -43.08
CA PRO A 53 1.73 15.28 -42.55
C PRO A 53 2.86 14.93 -41.59
N LEU A 54 4.06 15.45 -41.86
CA LEU A 54 5.17 15.36 -40.93
C LEU A 54 4.67 15.84 -39.55
N PRO A 55 4.97 15.10 -38.48
CA PRO A 55 4.51 15.48 -37.15
C PRO A 55 4.99 16.91 -36.87
N SER A 56 4.08 17.75 -36.41
CA SER A 56 4.45 19.09 -35.98
C SER A 56 5.55 18.99 -34.91
N LEU A 57 6.41 20.00 -34.81
CA LEU A 57 7.49 20.04 -33.82
C LEU A 57 6.95 19.80 -32.39
N TYR A 58 5.70 20.20 -32.14
CA TYR A 58 4.98 19.95 -30.89
C TYR A 58 4.72 18.46 -30.61
N GLU A 59 4.23 17.70 -31.59
CA GLU A 59 3.97 16.26 -31.42
C GLU A 59 5.27 15.49 -31.12
N ALA A 60 6.37 15.86 -31.78
CA ALA A 60 7.69 15.27 -31.52
C ALA A 60 8.18 15.59 -30.09
N LEU A 61 8.02 16.82 -29.63
CA LEU A 61 8.42 17.22 -28.28
C LEU A 61 7.58 16.52 -27.20
N VAL A 62 6.26 16.39 -27.40
CA VAL A 62 5.37 15.66 -26.49
C VAL A 62 5.77 14.19 -26.39
N ALA A 63 6.05 13.53 -27.53
CA ALA A 63 6.51 12.15 -27.55
C ALA A 63 7.84 11.96 -26.80
N ILE A 64 8.79 12.89 -26.96
CA ILE A 64 10.08 12.87 -26.26
C ILE A 64 9.89 13.04 -24.74
N LEU A 65 9.05 13.98 -24.31
CA LEU A 65 8.75 14.19 -22.88
C LEU A 65 8.10 12.97 -22.25
N ILE A 66 7.13 12.35 -22.93
CA ILE A 66 6.48 11.11 -22.47
C ILE A 66 7.52 10.00 -22.34
N PHE A 67 8.43 9.84 -23.32
CA PHE A 67 9.49 8.84 -23.27
C PHE A 67 10.41 9.03 -22.05
N PHE A 68 10.83 10.27 -21.75
CA PHE A 68 11.65 10.54 -20.57
C PHE A 68 10.93 10.29 -19.24
N VAL A 69 9.64 10.64 -19.15
CA VAL A 69 8.83 10.37 -17.96
C VAL A 69 8.65 8.86 -17.76
N VAL A 70 8.32 8.12 -18.80
CA VAL A 70 8.18 6.65 -18.72
C VAL A 70 9.51 5.97 -18.39
N ALA A 71 10.61 6.39 -19.03
CA ALA A 71 11.94 5.85 -18.76
C ALA A 71 12.41 6.15 -17.33
N SER A 72 12.16 7.35 -16.81
CA SER A 72 12.53 7.71 -15.43
C SER A 72 11.74 6.91 -14.38
N VAL A 73 10.43 6.69 -14.60
CA VAL A 73 9.61 5.82 -13.75
C VAL A 73 10.12 4.37 -13.79
N PHE A 74 10.46 3.86 -14.98
CA PHE A 74 10.98 2.51 -15.15
C PHE A 74 12.36 2.32 -14.50
N LEU A 75 13.25 3.31 -14.59
CA LEU A 75 14.54 3.30 -13.89
C LEU A 75 14.34 3.32 -12.37
N HIS A 76 13.44 4.16 -11.85
CA HIS A 76 13.17 4.22 -10.42
C HIS A 76 12.58 2.91 -9.87
N PHE A 77 11.68 2.26 -10.63
CA PHE A 77 11.16 0.94 -10.28
C PHE A 77 12.25 -0.15 -10.32
N SER A 78 13.14 -0.10 -11.30
CA SER A 78 14.24 -1.07 -11.44
C SER A 78 15.29 -0.94 -10.32
N LEU A 79 15.59 0.28 -9.86
CA LEU A 79 16.50 0.52 -8.74
C LEU A 79 15.87 0.11 -7.38
N ASN A 80 14.56 0.29 -7.20
CA ASN A 80 13.86 -0.20 -6.00
C ASN A 80 13.84 -1.74 -5.89
N LYS A 81 14.00 -2.47 -6.99
CA LYS A 81 14.05 -3.94 -6.99
C LYS A 81 15.35 -4.51 -6.42
N ILE A 82 16.43 -3.72 -6.38
CA ILE A 82 17.74 -4.15 -5.87
C ILE A 82 17.82 -4.05 -4.34
N HIS A 83 17.00 -3.21 -3.70
CA HIS A 83 16.99 -3.07 -2.23
C HIS A 83 16.15 -4.12 -1.49
N ASN A 84 15.38 -4.95 -2.20
CA ASN A 84 14.42 -5.89 -1.61
C ASN A 84 14.78 -7.38 -1.75
N SER A 85 15.98 -7.72 -2.25
CA SER A 85 16.40 -9.11 -2.47
C SER A 85 17.44 -9.64 -1.49
N HIS A 86 17.79 -8.90 -0.43
CA HIS A 86 18.81 -9.33 0.54
C HIS A 86 18.27 -9.65 1.95
N ILE A 87 17.09 -10.26 2.04
CA ILE A 87 16.67 -11.00 3.23
C ILE A 87 16.54 -12.48 2.86
N ARG A 88 17.70 -13.12 2.60
CA ARG A 88 17.80 -14.57 2.74
C ARG A 88 17.92 -14.86 4.22
N GLY A 89 16.86 -15.41 4.80
CA GLY A 89 16.85 -15.92 6.17
C GLY A 89 18.03 -16.86 6.37
N ARG A 90 18.84 -16.56 7.40
CA ARG A 90 19.75 -17.57 7.95
C ARG A 90 18.91 -18.56 8.74
N PRO A 91 19.08 -19.88 8.53
CA PRO A 91 18.45 -20.85 9.40
C PRO A 91 19.01 -20.69 10.82
N TYR A 92 18.09 -20.58 11.78
CA TYR A 92 18.35 -20.65 13.21
C TYR A 92 18.95 -22.03 13.52
N VAL A 93 20.26 -22.08 13.79
CA VAL A 93 20.92 -23.30 14.26
C VAL A 93 20.61 -23.44 15.75
N SER A 94 19.56 -24.21 16.05
CA SER A 94 19.28 -24.68 17.41
C SER A 94 20.30 -25.77 17.76
N GLY A 95 21.45 -25.35 18.29
CA GLY A 95 22.47 -26.23 18.83
C GLY A 95 22.11 -26.61 20.27
N GLY A 96 21.42 -27.75 20.44
CA GLY A 96 21.29 -28.41 21.74
C GLY A 96 22.67 -28.89 22.20
N MET A 97 23.23 -28.22 23.21
CA MET A 97 24.47 -28.62 23.86
C MET A 97 24.20 -29.87 24.70
N LYS A 98 24.74 -31.02 24.30
CA LYS A 98 24.89 -32.20 25.16
C LYS A 98 26.17 -32.04 25.98
N ASP A 99 25.99 -31.93 27.28
CA ASP A 99 27.00 -31.86 28.32
C ASP A 99 27.61 -33.26 28.55
N ASN A 100 28.75 -33.50 27.90
CA ASN A 100 29.67 -34.56 28.30
C ASN A 100 30.79 -33.92 29.12
N GLY A 101 30.82 -34.27 30.41
CA GLY A 101 31.87 -33.87 31.33
C GLY A 101 33.26 -34.23 30.81
N ALA A 102 34.07 -33.21 30.58
CA ALA A 102 35.52 -33.32 30.55
C ALA A 102 36.10 -32.04 31.14
N ASN A 103 36.90 -32.22 32.18
CA ASN A 103 37.64 -31.22 32.92
C ASN A 103 38.34 -30.23 31.98
N MET A 104 37.78 -29.03 31.87
CA MET A 104 38.48 -27.87 31.37
C MET A 104 38.42 -26.84 32.49
N ALA A 105 39.59 -26.54 33.06
CA ALA A 105 39.77 -25.46 34.03
C ALA A 105 38.95 -24.22 33.60
N PRO A 106 38.39 -23.43 34.54
CA PRO A 106 37.65 -22.23 34.18
C PRO A 106 38.61 -21.27 33.49
N LYS A 107 38.69 -21.34 32.16
CA LYS A 107 39.15 -20.21 31.37
C LYS A 107 38.17 -19.11 31.73
N LYS A 108 38.65 -18.09 32.44
CA LYS A 108 37.93 -16.83 32.63
C LYS A 108 37.47 -16.40 31.24
N MET A 109 36.22 -16.71 30.92
CA MET A 109 35.55 -16.19 29.75
C MET A 109 35.28 -14.75 30.13
N THR A 110 36.24 -13.89 29.78
CA THR A 110 36.06 -12.45 29.80
C THR A 110 34.71 -12.20 29.15
N LEU A 111 33.79 -11.63 29.91
CA LEU A 111 32.41 -11.36 29.53
C LEU A 111 32.44 -10.46 28.28
N THR A 112 32.61 -11.04 27.11
CA THR A 112 32.45 -10.36 25.83
C THR A 112 31.00 -9.96 25.80
N THR A 113 30.75 -8.70 26.14
CA THR A 113 29.49 -7.98 26.02
C THR A 113 28.77 -8.49 24.77
N PHE A 114 27.73 -9.30 24.94
CA PHE A 114 26.99 -9.83 23.81
C PHE A 114 26.06 -8.72 23.35
N VAL A 115 26.40 -8.11 22.22
CA VAL A 115 25.69 -6.96 21.65
C VAL A 115 24.88 -7.40 20.44
N GLN A 116 23.59 -7.07 20.42
CA GLN A 116 22.67 -7.42 19.33
C GLN A 116 22.11 -6.16 18.66
N LYS A 117 22.00 -6.20 17.33
CA LYS A 117 21.23 -5.22 16.56
C LYS A 117 19.83 -5.77 16.35
N ILE A 118 18.85 -5.07 16.88
CA ILE A 118 17.43 -5.41 16.82
C ILE A 118 16.69 -4.37 15.96
N GLY A 119 15.73 -4.83 15.16
CA GLY A 119 14.91 -3.96 14.30
C GLY A 119 15.70 -2.90 13.51
N ARG A 120 15.22 -1.66 13.58
CA ARG A 120 15.85 -0.42 13.08
C ARG A 120 16.56 0.35 14.19
N CYS A 121 16.85 -0.29 15.33
CA CYS A 121 17.63 0.34 16.38
C CYS A 121 19.00 0.79 15.86
N ARG A 122 19.34 2.06 16.15
CA ARG A 122 20.60 2.67 15.70
C ARG A 122 21.80 2.26 16.57
N LYS A 123 21.54 1.68 17.74
CA LYS A 123 22.54 1.23 18.71
C LYS A 123 22.60 -0.30 18.71
N TYR A 124 23.76 -0.82 19.07
CA TYR A 124 23.87 -2.20 19.52
C TYR A 124 23.55 -2.22 21.00
N LEU A 125 22.62 -3.06 21.41
CA LEU A 125 22.20 -3.19 22.80
C LEU A 125 22.83 -4.42 23.44
N HIS A 126 23.14 -4.32 24.72
CA HIS A 126 23.48 -5.48 25.53
C HIS A 126 22.23 -6.37 25.70
N LEU A 127 22.41 -7.68 25.85
CA LEU A 127 21.27 -8.59 26.07
C LEU A 127 20.44 -8.24 27.32
N SER A 128 21.03 -7.57 28.30
CA SER A 128 20.31 -7.12 29.50
C SER A 128 19.42 -5.91 29.27
N GLN A 129 19.44 -5.33 28.08
CA GLN A 129 18.65 -4.17 27.66
C GLN A 129 17.51 -4.59 26.71
N ILE A 130 17.18 -5.88 26.70
CA ILE A 130 16.14 -6.45 25.85
C ILE A 130 15.05 -6.92 26.79
N GLU A 131 13.85 -6.38 26.62
CA GLU A 131 12.70 -6.62 27.48
C GLU A 131 13.02 -6.34 28.96
N ASP A 132 13.79 -5.29 29.22
CA ASP A 132 14.19 -4.88 30.58
C ASP A 132 13.26 -3.80 31.17
N GLY A 133 12.23 -3.42 30.42
CA GLY A 133 11.28 -2.40 30.82
C GLY A 133 11.79 -0.97 30.59
N TYR A 134 12.90 -0.79 29.86
CA TYR A 134 13.46 0.50 29.52
C TYR A 134 13.60 0.69 28.01
N CYS A 135 13.22 1.88 27.52
CA CYS A 135 13.26 2.15 26.09
C CYS A 135 14.61 2.73 25.64
N ASP A 136 15.54 1.85 25.26
CA ASP A 136 16.83 2.13 24.67
C ASP A 136 16.78 2.39 23.15
N CYS A 137 15.87 1.75 22.41
CA CYS A 137 15.71 1.92 20.97
C CYS A 137 14.67 3.00 20.60
N GLN A 138 15.05 4.26 20.76
CA GLN A 138 14.21 5.45 20.51
C GLN A 138 13.57 5.57 19.11
N LEU A 139 14.07 4.87 18.09
CA LEU A 139 13.55 5.01 16.73
C LEU A 139 12.34 4.12 16.47
N ASP A 140 12.32 2.91 17.03
CA ASP A 140 11.30 1.91 16.72
C ASP A 140 10.84 1.06 17.92
N GLY A 141 11.46 1.22 19.10
CA GLY A 141 11.11 0.51 20.33
C GLY A 141 11.30 -1.00 20.25
N SER A 142 12.22 -1.45 19.40
CA SER A 142 12.40 -2.87 19.07
C SER A 142 13.01 -3.71 20.20
N ASP A 143 13.48 -3.07 21.26
CA ASP A 143 13.97 -3.64 22.51
C ASP A 143 12.86 -4.09 23.47
N GLU A 144 11.67 -3.51 23.36
CA GLU A 144 10.60 -3.66 24.34
C GLU A 144 9.30 -4.09 23.64
N VAL A 145 9.31 -5.26 22.98
CA VAL A 145 8.16 -5.78 22.25
C VAL A 145 7.16 -6.53 23.13
N THR A 146 7.59 -6.94 24.33
CA THR A 146 6.78 -7.61 25.35
C THR A 146 6.48 -6.74 26.57
N THR A 147 6.96 -5.49 26.60
CA THR A 147 6.64 -4.51 27.65
C THR A 147 5.99 -3.24 27.08
N GLY A 148 5.51 -2.36 27.96
CA GLY A 148 4.96 -1.06 27.58
C GLY A 148 5.97 0.09 27.50
N ALA A 149 7.26 -0.17 27.73
CA ALA A 149 8.27 0.87 27.94
C ALA A 149 8.48 1.80 26.72
N CYS A 150 8.37 1.24 25.50
CA CYS A 150 8.49 2.01 24.26
C CYS A 150 7.18 2.50 23.66
N SER A 151 6.10 2.58 24.46
CA SER A 151 4.77 3.03 24.02
C SER A 151 4.76 4.42 23.35
N HIS A 152 5.68 5.30 23.72
CA HIS A 152 5.85 6.63 23.14
C HIS A 152 6.48 6.62 21.74
N THR A 153 7.20 5.56 21.37
CA THR A 153 7.84 5.40 20.05
C THR A 153 6.93 4.64 19.08
N THR A 154 6.09 3.74 19.60
CA THR A 154 5.18 2.89 18.81
C THR A 154 3.75 3.44 18.77
N VAL A 155 3.58 4.76 18.86
CA VAL A 155 2.25 5.40 18.94
C VAL A 155 1.38 5.02 17.75
N GLY A 156 0.17 4.53 18.04
CA GLY A 156 -0.79 4.10 17.02
C GLY A 156 -0.48 2.74 16.39
N LEU A 157 0.57 2.05 16.82
CA LEU A 157 0.90 0.70 16.37
C LEU A 157 0.59 -0.34 17.45
N LYS A 158 -0.05 -1.44 17.03
CA LYS A 158 -0.29 -2.61 17.86
C LYS A 158 0.90 -3.55 17.73
N THR A 159 1.84 -3.47 18.66
CA THR A 159 3.12 -4.20 18.62
C THR A 159 3.11 -5.47 19.46
N PHE A 160 2.40 -5.47 20.59
CA PHE A 160 2.30 -6.62 21.48
C PHE A 160 1.31 -7.64 20.93
N LYS A 161 1.71 -8.91 20.85
CA LYS A 161 0.85 -10.02 20.41
C LYS A 161 0.35 -10.79 21.63
N CYS A 162 -0.96 -10.96 21.72
CA CYS A 162 -1.56 -11.81 22.75
C CYS A 162 -1.13 -13.28 22.54
N SER A 163 -0.90 -14.00 23.62
CA SER A 163 -0.39 -15.38 23.56
C SER A 163 -1.44 -16.38 23.06
N ASP A 164 -2.72 -16.10 23.30
CA ASP A 164 -3.87 -16.82 22.75
C ASP A 164 -4.05 -16.65 21.23
N GLY A 165 -3.26 -15.79 20.58
CA GLY A 165 -3.42 -15.46 19.17
C GLY A 165 -4.64 -14.57 18.88
N GLY A 166 -5.26 -13.98 19.92
CA GLY A 166 -6.41 -13.08 19.87
C GLY A 166 -6.15 -11.73 19.18
N GLY A 167 -4.93 -11.54 18.66
CA GLY A 167 -4.51 -10.38 17.90
C GLY A 167 -3.37 -9.64 18.58
N SER A 168 -3.34 -8.33 18.36
CA SER A 168 -2.33 -7.44 18.92
C SER A 168 -2.95 -6.23 19.61
N VAL A 169 -2.32 -5.79 20.70
CA VAL A 169 -2.69 -4.60 21.48
C VAL A 169 -1.60 -3.54 21.38
N PHE A 170 -1.91 -2.31 21.79
CA PHE A 170 -0.92 -1.24 21.82
C PHE A 170 0.08 -1.47 22.94
N ALA A 171 1.35 -1.09 22.76
CA ALA A 171 2.35 -1.21 23.82
C ALA A 171 1.94 -0.48 25.10
N SER A 172 1.20 0.63 25.00
CA SER A 172 0.68 1.36 26.18
C SER A 172 -0.31 0.55 27.03
N ARG A 173 -0.76 -0.61 26.56
CA ARG A 173 -1.71 -1.51 27.23
C ARG A 173 -1.05 -2.70 27.88
N VAL A 174 0.27 -2.82 27.73
CA VAL A 174 1.01 -3.93 28.30
C VAL A 174 1.40 -3.55 29.73
N GLY A 175 0.85 -4.28 30.71
CA GLY A 175 1.09 -4.06 32.13
C GLY A 175 0.45 -2.78 32.66
N ASP A 176 -0.67 -2.35 32.09
CA ASP A 176 -1.37 -1.13 32.52
C ASP A 176 -2.39 -1.40 33.66
N GLY A 177 -2.50 -2.65 34.11
CA GLY A 177 -3.43 -3.11 35.12
C GLY A 177 -4.77 -3.56 34.56
N ILE A 178 -4.98 -3.48 33.24
CA ILE A 178 -6.23 -3.82 32.57
C ILE A 178 -5.98 -4.95 31.58
N ARG A 179 -6.79 -6.00 31.68
CA ARG A 179 -6.79 -7.08 30.70
C ARG A 179 -7.39 -6.61 29.37
N ASP A 180 -6.54 -6.34 28.38
CA ASP A 180 -6.90 -6.08 27.00
C ASP A 180 -6.77 -7.34 26.11
N CYS A 181 -5.88 -8.28 26.42
CA CYS A 181 -5.85 -9.61 25.78
C CYS A 181 -6.88 -10.58 26.39
N GLY A 182 -7.46 -11.49 25.58
CA GLY A 182 -8.46 -12.44 26.06
C GLY A 182 -7.95 -13.38 27.17
N ASP A 183 -6.67 -13.75 27.07
CA ASP A 183 -5.93 -14.57 28.03
C ASP A 183 -5.24 -13.78 29.16
N GLY A 184 -5.20 -12.45 29.07
CA GLY A 184 -4.47 -11.59 30.02
C GLY A 184 -2.95 -11.67 29.92
N SER A 185 -2.42 -12.13 28.79
CA SER A 185 -0.97 -12.20 28.55
C SER A 185 -0.29 -10.83 28.51
N ASP A 186 -1.03 -9.77 28.22
CA ASP A 186 -0.60 -8.38 28.30
C ASP A 186 -0.29 -7.90 29.73
N GLU A 187 -0.86 -8.54 30.75
CA GLU A 187 -0.67 -8.19 32.15
C GLU A 187 0.33 -9.09 32.89
N ASN A 188 0.82 -10.13 32.22
CA ASN A 188 1.75 -11.11 32.79
C ASN A 188 3.21 -10.79 32.42
N ILE A 189 3.65 -9.59 32.78
CA ILE A 189 5.03 -9.13 32.60
C ILE A 189 5.90 -9.58 33.78
N SER A 190 7.03 -10.22 33.48
CA SER A 190 7.99 -10.71 34.48
C SER A 190 9.23 -9.82 34.44
N PHE A 191 9.44 -9.01 35.48
CA PHE A 191 10.63 -8.19 35.69
C PHE A 191 11.70 -8.94 36.49
#